data_AF-A0A2G9TI22-F1
#
_entry.id   AF-A0A2G9TI22-F1
#
_cell.length_a   1.000
_cell.length_b   1.000
_cell.length_c   1.000
_cell.angle_alpha   90.00
_cell.angle_beta   90.00
_cell.angle_gamma   90.00
#
_symmetry.space_group_name_H-M   'P 1'
#
loop_
_entity.id
_entity.type
_entity.pdbx_description
1 polymer ?
#
loop_
_entity_poly.entity_id
_entity_poly.type
_entity_poly.pdbx_seq_one_letter_code
_entity_poly.pdbx_strand_id
1 'polypeptide(L)'
;MPADWPLSVPSIQIDKAIVPSEKVKKWLLQLTAYLFHQNGSTVEGVMMWRKNVDRDVEGAEACTICMMTIHSTNHQLPKVKCRQCKNKFHSNCL
;
A
#
# COMPACT_ATOMS: atom_id res chain seq x y z
N MET A 1 19.50 25.29 7.41
CA MET A 1 18.85 23.97 7.17
C MET A 1 17.35 24.20 7.17
N PRO A 2 16.54 23.48 6.37
CA PRO A 2 15.08 23.59 6.42
C PRO A 2 14.55 23.27 7.82
N ALA A 3 13.38 23.79 8.16
CA ALA A 3 12.80 23.68 9.50
C ALA A 3 12.46 22.23 9.91
N ASP A 4 12.18 21.34 8.95
CA ASP A 4 11.83 19.93 9.16
C ASP A 4 12.91 19.01 8.59
N TRP A 5 14.18 19.23 8.96
CA TRP A 5 15.27 18.35 8.55
C TRP A 5 15.84 17.57 9.75
N PRO A 6 15.93 16.23 9.67
CA PRO A 6 15.37 15.36 8.63
C PRO A 6 13.83 15.40 8.62
N LEU A 7 13.23 15.12 7.45
CA LEU A 7 11.77 15.18 7.26
C LEU A 7 11.04 14.32 8.29
N SER A 8 9.99 14.89 8.88
CA SER A 8 9.08 14.17 9.75
C SER A 8 8.26 13.14 8.97
N VAL A 9 7.75 12.14 9.69
CA VAL A 9 6.84 11.15 9.10
C VAL A 9 5.55 11.86 8.66
N PRO A 10 5.05 11.61 7.43
CA PRO A 10 3.79 12.18 6.98
C PRO A 10 2.63 11.80 7.91
N SER A 11 1.88 12.80 8.36
CA SER A 11 0.61 12.60 9.05
C SER A 11 -0.49 12.35 8.02
N ILE A 12 -1.12 11.17 8.08
CA ILE A 12 -2.17 10.74 7.15
C ILE A 12 -3.36 10.28 7.97
N GLN A 13 -4.54 10.81 7.66
CA GLN A 13 -5.78 10.52 8.36
C GLN A 13 -6.90 10.22 7.36
N ILE A 14 -7.80 9.31 7.74
CA ILE A 14 -9.04 9.00 7.03
C ILE A 14 -10.19 9.26 8.00
N ASP A 15 -10.97 10.30 7.75
CA ASP A 15 -12.01 10.76 8.69
C ASP A 15 -13.23 9.84 8.71
N LYS A 16 -13.58 9.27 7.55
CA LYS A 16 -14.78 8.45 7.37
C LYS A 16 -14.46 7.27 6.47
N ALA A 17 -14.82 6.07 6.92
CA ALA A 17 -14.70 4.85 6.15
C ALA A 17 -15.89 3.93 6.44
N ILE A 18 -16.40 3.27 5.40
CA ILE A 18 -17.47 2.27 5.50
C ILE A 18 -16.91 0.84 5.65
N VAL A 19 -15.58 0.71 5.77
CA VAL A 19 -14.88 -0.57 5.90
C VAL A 19 -14.36 -0.75 7.34
N PRO A 20 -14.07 -1.99 7.77
CA PRO A 20 -13.47 -2.23 9.09
C PRO A 20 -12.18 -1.44 9.33
N SER A 21 -11.95 -1.03 10.58
CA SER A 21 -10.81 -0.20 10.98
C SER A 21 -9.45 -0.82 10.62
N GLU A 22 -9.33 -2.15 10.64
CA GLU A 22 -8.11 -2.86 10.23
C GLU A 22 -7.76 -2.62 8.75
N LYS A 23 -8.78 -2.49 7.88
CA LYS A 23 -8.57 -2.18 6.46
C LYS A 23 -8.04 -0.75 6.30
N VAL A 24 -8.60 0.20 7.06
CA VAL A 24 -8.14 1.59 7.10
C VAL A 24 -6.69 1.67 7.58
N LYS A 25 -6.35 1.01 8.70
CA LYS A 25 -4.98 0.96 9.22
C LYS A 25 -4.00 0.39 8.19
N LYS A 26 -4.38 -0.69 7.50
CA LYS A 26 -3.57 -1.29 6.43
C LYS A 26 -3.33 -0.29 5.28
N TRP A 27 -4.36 0.40 4.82
CA TRP A 27 -4.23 1.39 3.74
C TRP A 27 -3.36 2.59 4.13
N LEU A 28 -3.50 3.08 5.37
CA LEU A 28 -2.65 4.14 5.90
C LEU A 28 -1.19 3.68 5.97
N LEU A 29 -0.93 2.47 6.50
CA LEU A 29 0.41 1.91 6.59
C LEU A 29 1.08 1.79 5.21
N GLN A 30 0.35 1.33 4.19
CA GLN A 30 0.84 1.23 2.82
C GLN A 30 1.27 2.59 2.26
N LEU A 31 0.43 3.61 2.42
CA LEU A 31 0.73 4.95 1.92
C LEU A 31 1.89 5.60 2.68
N THR A 32 1.93 5.48 4.02
CA THR A 32 3.06 5.95 4.84
C THR A 32 4.36 5.27 4.44
N ALA A 33 4.36 3.94 4.24
CA ALA A 33 5.56 3.20 3.84
C ALA A 33 6.08 3.63 2.47
N TYR A 34 5.18 3.88 1.50
CA TYR A 34 5.59 4.38 0.19
C TYR A 34 6.17 5.81 0.26
N LEU A 35 5.48 6.73 0.95
CA LEU A 35 5.93 8.12 1.02
C LEU A 35 7.22 8.28 1.83
N PHE A 36 7.30 7.63 2.99
CA PHE A 36 8.38 7.87 3.96
C PHE A 36 9.55 6.90 3.80
N HIS A 37 9.30 5.60 3.59
CA HIS A 37 10.39 4.61 3.53
C HIS A 37 10.91 4.38 2.11
N GLN A 38 10.10 4.63 1.09
CA GLN A 38 10.50 4.46 -0.32
C GLN A 38 10.78 5.80 -1.00
N ASN A 39 10.76 6.92 -0.27
CA ASN A 39 10.89 8.28 -0.80
C ASN A 39 9.97 8.52 -2.01
N GLY A 40 8.74 8.01 -1.92
CA GLY A 40 7.77 8.02 -3.00
C GLY A 40 7.20 9.40 -3.29
N SER A 41 6.82 9.65 -4.54
CA SER A 41 6.13 10.88 -4.94
C SER A 41 4.74 10.96 -4.30
N THR A 42 4.37 12.11 -3.75
CA THR A 42 3.06 12.30 -3.11
C THR A 42 1.91 12.01 -4.08
N VAL A 43 1.97 12.53 -5.30
CA VAL A 43 0.91 12.38 -6.31
C VAL A 43 0.79 10.92 -6.74
N GLU A 44 1.91 10.27 -7.02
CA GLU A 44 1.93 8.85 -7.41
C GLU A 44 1.44 7.96 -6.27
N GLY A 45 1.81 8.28 -5.03
CA GLY A 45 1.37 7.58 -3.83
C GLY A 45 -0.15 7.62 -3.66
N VAL A 46 -0.77 8.79 -3.81
CA VAL A 46 -2.23 8.94 -3.73
C VAL A 46 -2.93 8.19 -4.87
N MET A 47 -2.41 8.28 -6.11
CA MET A 47 -2.98 7.54 -7.24
C MET A 47 -2.87 6.03 -7.07
N MET A 48 -1.73 5.54 -6.57
CA MET A 48 -1.49 4.14 -6.30
C MET A 48 -2.37 3.64 -5.15
N TRP A 49 -2.49 4.41 -4.07
CA TRP A 49 -3.37 4.12 -2.95
C TRP A 49 -4.82 3.94 -3.42
N ARG A 50 -5.35 4.88 -4.22
CA ARG A 50 -6.69 4.77 -4.79
C ARG A 50 -6.88 3.46 -5.55
N LYS A 51 -5.97 3.13 -6.48
CA LYS A 51 -6.07 1.88 -7.25
C LYS A 51 -6.01 0.63 -6.37
N ASN A 52 -5.22 0.66 -5.29
CA ASN A 52 -5.16 -0.44 -4.33
C ASN A 52 -6.47 -0.59 -3.55
N VAL A 53 -7.04 0.52 -3.08
CA VAL A 53 -8.35 0.56 -2.42
C VAL A 53 -9.44 0.00 -3.34
N ASP A 54 -9.52 0.49 -4.58
CA ASP A 54 -10.53 0.04 -5.56
C ASP A 54 -10.46 -1.48 -5.76
N ARG A 55 -9.26 -2.03 -6.01
CA ARG A 55 -9.08 -3.48 -6.20
C ARG A 55 -9.35 -4.31 -4.95
N ASP A 56 -8.95 -3.81 -3.78
CA ASP A 56 -9.16 -4.49 -2.49
C ASP A 56 -10.65 -4.47 -2.09
N VAL A 57 -11.43 -3.48 -2.55
CA VAL A 57 -12.90 -3.45 -2.44
C VAL A 57 -13.55 -4.41 -3.43
N GLU A 58 -12.99 -4.57 -4.64
CA GLU A 58 -13.40 -5.60 -5.61
C GLU A 58 -13.09 -7.05 -5.17
N GLY A 59 -12.43 -7.24 -4.02
CA GLY A 59 -12.09 -8.56 -3.47
C GLY A 59 -10.77 -9.14 -3.99
N ALA A 60 -9.94 -8.34 -4.67
CA ALA A 60 -8.61 -8.79 -5.06
C ALA A 60 -7.68 -8.91 -3.84
N GLU A 61 -7.10 -10.10 -3.67
CA GLU A 61 -6.15 -10.37 -2.59
C GLU A 61 -4.85 -9.58 -2.79
N ALA A 62 -4.37 -8.95 -1.71
CA ALA A 62 -3.10 -8.23 -1.68
C ALA A 62 -1.90 -9.17 -1.54
N CYS A 63 -0.73 -8.71 -1.98
CA CYS A 63 0.53 -9.37 -1.70
C CYS A 63 0.83 -9.35 -0.18
N THR A 64 1.17 -10.49 0.41
CA THR A 64 1.45 -10.58 1.85
C THR A 64 2.81 -9.98 2.26
N ILE A 65 3.67 -9.57 1.34
CA ILE A 65 4.98 -8.97 1.65
C ILE A 65 4.89 -7.44 1.66
N CYS A 66 4.53 -6.85 0.52
CA CYS A 66 4.39 -5.40 0.42
C CYS A 66 3.01 -4.88 0.88
N MET A 67 2.09 -5.79 1.23
CA MET A 67 0.71 -5.52 1.59
C MET A 67 -0.15 -4.90 0.48
N MET A 68 0.38 -4.66 -0.72
CA MET A 68 -0.31 -4.01 -1.84
C MET A 68 -1.02 -5.01 -2.76
N THR A 69 -2.15 -4.61 -3.31
CA THR A 69 -2.84 -5.33 -4.40
C THR A 69 -2.19 -5.04 -5.75
N ILE A 70 -1.79 -3.80 -6.00
CA ILE A 70 -1.03 -3.38 -7.18
C ILE A 70 0.35 -2.94 -6.72
N HIS A 71 1.38 -3.59 -7.27
CA HIS A 71 2.77 -3.27 -6.92
C HIS A 71 3.14 -1.84 -7.35
N SER A 72 3.94 -1.15 -6.55
CA SER A 72 4.27 0.27 -6.70
C SER A 72 5.05 0.59 -7.97
N THR A 73 5.89 -0.33 -8.46
CA THR A 73 6.81 -0.05 -9.59
C THR A 73 6.36 -0.63 -10.93
N ASN A 74 5.76 -1.83 -10.93
CA ASN A 74 5.43 -2.56 -12.16
C ASN A 74 3.91 -2.64 -12.41
N HIS A 75 3.12 -2.11 -11.48
CA HIS A 75 1.66 -2.05 -11.54
C HIS A 75 0.98 -3.42 -11.75
N GLN A 76 1.62 -4.52 -11.35
CA GLN A 76 1.06 -5.85 -11.48
C GLN A 76 0.29 -6.28 -10.23
N LEU A 77 -0.67 -7.20 -10.43
CA LEU A 77 -1.34 -7.95 -9.37
C LEU A 77 -0.45 -9.08 -8.85
N PRO A 78 -0.66 -9.55 -7.61
CA PRO A 78 0.09 -10.67 -7.06
C PRO A 78 -0.38 -11.97 -7.72
N LYS A 79 0.47 -12.53 -8.59
CA LYS A 79 0.17 -13.74 -9.38
C LYS A 79 0.74 -15.01 -8.76
N VAL A 80 1.74 -14.90 -7.88
CA VAL A 80 2.38 -16.07 -7.27
C VAL A 80 1.61 -16.45 -6.03
N LYS A 81 1.10 -17.70 -5.97
CA LYS A 81 0.35 -18.23 -4.82
C LYS A 81 1.16 -19.34 -4.13
N CYS A 82 1.40 -19.21 -2.82
CA CYS A 82 2.06 -20.27 -2.06
C CYS A 82 1.20 -21.54 -2.03
N ARG A 83 1.81 -22.71 -2.24
CA ARG A 83 1.09 -23.98 -2.29
C ARG A 83 0.61 -24.43 -0.91
N GLN A 84 1.33 -24.11 0.15
CA GLN A 84 1.00 -24.49 1.54
C GLN A 84 0.02 -23.49 2.17
N CYS A 85 0.43 -22.24 2.38
CA CYS A 85 -0.37 -21.26 3.11
C CYS A 85 -1.39 -20.50 2.25
N LYS A 86 -1.38 -20.68 0.92
CA LYS A 86 -2.32 -20.05 -0.04
C LYS A 86 -2.24 -18.52 -0.15
N ASN A 87 -1.32 -17.86 0.57
CA ASN A 87 -1.04 -16.43 0.42
C ASN A 87 -0.57 -16.08 -0.99
N LYS A 88 -0.84 -14.83 -1.41
CA LYS A 88 -0.46 -14.30 -2.72
C LYS A 88 0.71 -13.31 -2.62
N PHE A 89 1.50 -13.27 -3.69
CA PHE A 89 2.71 -12.46 -3.78
C PHE A 89 2.89 -11.88 -5.19
N HIS A 90 3.43 -10.66 -5.28
CA HIS A 90 4.00 -10.17 -6.53
C HIS A 90 5.30 -10.91 -6.81
N SER A 91 5.58 -11.17 -8.09
CA SER A 91 6.85 -11.83 -8.48
C SER A 91 8.08 -11.03 -8.07
N ASN A 92 7.97 -9.70 -7.94
CA ASN A 92 9.06 -8.82 -7.49
C ASN A 92 9.19 -8.75 -5.96
N CYS A 93 8.23 -9.28 -5.21
CA CYS A 93 8.30 -9.30 -3.75
C CYS A 93 8.85 -10.62 -3.20
N LEU A 94 8.87 -11.67 -4.03
CA LEU A 94 9.58 -12.93 -3.77
C LEU A 94 10.98 -12.84 -4.39
#